data_AF-A0A8X6SPR6-F1
#
_entry.id   AF-A0A8X6SPR6-F1
#
_cell.length_a   1.000
_cell.length_b   1.000
_cell.length_c   1.000
_cell.angle_alpha   90.00
_cell.angle_beta   90.00
_cell.angle_gamma   90.00
#
_symmetry.space_group_name_H-M   'P 1'
#
loop_
_entity.id
_entity.type
_entity.pdbx_description
1 polymer ?
#
loop_
_entity_poly.entity_id
_entity_poly.type
_entity_poly.pdbx_seq_one_letter_code
_entity_poly.pdbx_strand_id
1 'polypeptide(L)'
;MDLMSSGYRKPKGRPTKRRKMLAENSKKRWQKSSKTVDEKTVIEIIDVSVSYDGTWQKREHTSNLGLGIIIDILSGLVLDFEVLSKYCHNCVVPGRDMGVDWAEFHIWQKGHADECDKNFDGTSGAMEMHAALIMWRRSISDGQMRFVSMLSDGDSKTFQFLSDNKIYGSDIKIEKEECLNYIAKRLGTSLRNKVKEWKVKK
;
A
#
# COMPACT_ATOMS: atom_id res chain seq x y z
N MET A 1 -25.87 -32.63 -18.46
CA MET A 1 -26.58 -32.25 -17.21
C MET A 1 -25.58 -31.57 -16.31
N ASP A 2 -25.79 -30.27 -16.12
CA ASP A 2 -24.91 -29.32 -15.42
C ASP A 2 -24.68 -29.69 -13.95
N LEU A 3 -23.41 -29.73 -13.54
CA LEU A 3 -23.01 -29.54 -12.15
C LEU A 3 -22.71 -28.06 -11.94
N MET A 4 -23.78 -27.33 -11.63
CA MET A 4 -23.82 -25.91 -11.26
C MET A 4 -22.78 -25.56 -10.19
N SER A 5 -21.88 -24.65 -10.56
CA SER A 5 -21.45 -23.47 -9.79
C SER A 5 -21.65 -23.53 -8.27
N SER A 6 -20.67 -24.08 -7.56
CA SER A 6 -20.47 -23.80 -6.13
C SER A 6 -19.90 -22.38 -5.98
N GLY A 7 -20.76 -21.38 -6.12
CA GLY A 7 -20.41 -19.98 -5.85
C GLY A 7 -19.97 -19.80 -4.39
N TYR A 8 -18.80 -19.19 -4.19
CA TYR A 8 -18.34 -18.77 -2.88
C TYR A 8 -19.35 -17.80 -2.25
N ARG A 9 -20.10 -18.25 -1.23
CA ARG A 9 -21.02 -17.38 -0.47
C ARG A 9 -20.22 -16.61 0.56
N LYS A 10 -20.12 -15.28 0.40
CA LYS A 10 -19.60 -14.39 1.46
C LYS A 10 -20.39 -14.65 2.76
N PRO A 11 -19.73 -14.88 3.90
CA PRO A 11 -20.42 -14.99 5.17
C PRO A 11 -21.20 -13.68 5.43
N LYS A 12 -22.53 -13.80 5.63
CA LYS A 12 -23.38 -12.67 5.99
C LYS A 12 -23.00 -12.19 7.40
N GLY A 13 -22.56 -10.92 7.49
CA GLY A 13 -22.53 -10.09 8.70
C GLY A 13 -21.68 -10.58 9.87
N ARG A 14 -20.47 -10.01 10.03
CA ARG A 14 -19.73 -10.03 11.32
C ARG A 14 -20.17 -8.84 12.19
N PRO A 15 -20.27 -8.96 13.53
CA PRO A 15 -20.88 -7.94 14.39
C PRO A 15 -20.13 -6.60 14.33
N THR A 16 -20.75 -5.61 13.70
CA THR A 16 -20.25 -4.23 13.56
C THR A 16 -19.97 -3.57 14.91
N LYS A 17 -20.72 -3.93 15.96
CA LYS A 17 -20.55 -3.38 17.32
C LYS A 17 -19.19 -3.74 17.94
N ARG A 18 -18.72 -4.99 17.78
CA ARG A 18 -17.43 -5.42 18.35
C ARG A 18 -16.25 -4.73 17.66
N ARG A 19 -16.31 -4.53 16.33
CA ARG A 19 -15.26 -3.80 15.59
C ARG A 19 -15.24 -2.31 15.95
N LYS A 20 -16.40 -1.66 16.09
CA LYS A 20 -16.49 -0.27 16.56
C LYS A 20 -15.92 -0.12 17.97
N MET A 21 -16.32 -1.01 18.89
CA MET A 21 -15.81 -1.02 20.27
C MET A 21 -14.28 -1.25 20.33
N LEU A 22 -13.75 -2.19 19.54
CA LEU A 22 -12.30 -2.43 19.46
C LEU A 22 -11.56 -1.20 18.91
N ALA A 23 -12.06 -0.58 17.85
CA ALA A 23 -11.46 0.64 17.30
C ALA A 23 -11.48 1.82 18.29
N GLU A 24 -12.58 1.98 19.02
CA GLU A 24 -12.74 3.04 20.01
C GLU A 24 -11.86 2.81 21.25
N ASN A 25 -11.71 1.55 21.68
CA ASN A 25 -10.77 1.16 22.74
C ASN A 25 -9.31 1.38 22.32
N SER A 26 -8.95 1.07 21.07
CA SER A 26 -7.62 1.37 20.52
C SER A 26 -7.35 2.87 20.49
N LYS A 27 -8.33 3.70 20.07
CA LYS A 27 -8.21 5.18 20.11
C LYS A 27 -7.98 5.70 21.53
N LYS A 28 -8.76 5.22 22.51
CA LYS A 28 -8.62 5.62 23.92
C LYS A 28 -7.26 5.21 24.51
N ARG A 29 -6.75 4.03 24.15
CA ARG A 29 -5.42 3.56 24.58
C ARG A 29 -4.29 4.41 23.99
N TRP A 30 -4.39 4.77 22.71
CA TRP A 30 -3.40 5.62 22.04
C TRP A 30 -3.34 7.03 22.64
N GLN A 31 -4.51 7.66 22.88
CA GLN A 31 -4.60 8.96 23.56
C GLN A 31 -4.08 8.96 25.00
N LYS A 32 -4.13 7.80 25.69
CA LYS A 32 -3.57 7.66 27.03
C LYS A 32 -2.04 7.53 26.98
N SER A 33 -1.51 6.81 26.01
CA SER A 33 -0.07 6.61 25.81
C SER A 33 0.64 7.89 25.36
N SER A 34 -0.02 8.74 24.56
CA SER A 34 0.55 10.01 24.09
C SER A 34 0.64 11.09 25.19
N LYS A 35 -0.09 10.93 26.30
CA LYS A 35 -0.07 11.87 27.44
C LYS A 35 0.99 11.55 28.50
N THR A 36 1.66 10.41 28.40
CA THR A 36 2.64 9.92 29.40
C THR A 36 4.09 9.98 28.93
N VAL A 37 4.38 10.73 27.86
CA VAL A 37 5.76 10.89 27.39
C VAL A 37 6.38 12.08 28.13
N ASP A 38 7.17 11.78 29.17
CA ASP A 38 7.97 12.76 29.90
C ASP A 38 8.95 13.47 28.95
N GLU A 39 9.02 14.78 29.09
CA GLU A 39 9.74 15.72 28.23
C GLU A 39 11.25 15.69 28.51
N LYS A 40 11.92 14.56 28.19
CA LYS A 40 13.40 14.46 28.04
C LYS A 40 13.90 13.12 27.48
N THR A 41 13.14 12.43 26.65
CA THR A 41 13.55 11.16 26.04
C THR A 41 14.43 11.40 24.83
N VAL A 42 15.61 10.77 24.78
CA VAL A 42 16.29 10.47 23.52
C VAL A 42 15.24 9.80 22.63
N ILE A 43 14.96 10.39 21.47
CA ILE A 43 13.96 9.84 20.54
C ILE A 43 14.55 8.54 19.99
N GLU A 44 14.22 7.43 20.63
CA GLU A 44 14.62 6.10 20.19
C GLU A 44 13.77 5.72 18.99
N ILE A 45 14.43 5.54 17.84
CA ILE A 45 13.77 5.07 16.62
C ILE A 45 13.44 3.60 16.81
N ILE A 46 12.17 3.24 16.66
CA ILE A 46 11.71 1.86 16.83
C ILE A 46 11.78 1.16 15.48
N ASP A 47 12.52 0.07 15.40
CA ASP A 47 12.53 -0.81 14.23
C ASP A 47 11.27 -1.70 14.23
N VAL A 48 10.57 -1.75 13.08
CA VAL A 48 9.28 -2.44 12.94
C VAL A 48 9.27 -3.33 11.70
N SER A 49 8.66 -4.52 11.84
CA SER A 49 8.35 -5.41 10.72
C SER A 49 6.93 -5.15 10.21
N VAL A 50 6.80 -4.94 8.91
CA VAL A 50 5.53 -4.49 8.31
C VAL A 50 5.12 -5.37 7.15
N SER A 51 3.82 -5.50 6.93
CA SER A 51 3.27 -5.91 5.64
C SER A 51 2.87 -4.67 4.85
N TYR A 52 3.10 -4.72 3.55
CA TYR A 52 2.76 -3.65 2.63
C TYR A 52 2.08 -4.20 1.38
N ASP A 53 1.00 -3.57 0.96
CA ASP A 53 0.33 -3.87 -0.29
C ASP A 53 -0.37 -2.63 -0.86
N GLY A 54 -0.55 -2.64 -2.17
CA GLY A 54 -1.27 -1.64 -2.93
C GLY A 54 -2.68 -2.09 -3.30
N THR A 55 -3.62 -1.16 -3.37
CA THR A 55 -4.93 -1.39 -3.94
C THR A 55 -5.34 -0.26 -4.87
N TRP A 56 -6.23 -0.55 -5.82
CA TRP A 56 -6.64 0.38 -6.87
C TRP A 56 -8.16 0.49 -6.92
N GLN A 57 -8.65 1.65 -7.36
CA GLN A 57 -10.09 1.88 -7.52
C GLN A 57 -10.76 0.88 -8.49
N LYS A 58 -10.02 0.45 -9.51
CA LYS A 58 -10.48 -0.50 -10.53
C LYS A 58 -9.40 -1.55 -10.73
N ARG A 59 -9.83 -2.76 -11.10
CA ARG A 59 -8.91 -3.84 -11.49
C ARG A 59 -8.17 -3.41 -12.77
N GLU A 60 -6.95 -3.93 -12.96
CA GLU A 60 -6.04 -3.65 -14.09
C GLU A 60 -5.20 -2.36 -13.96
N HIS A 61 -4.33 -2.15 -14.95
CA HIS A 61 -3.35 -1.06 -14.98
C HIS A 61 -3.92 0.28 -15.47
N THR A 62 -5.24 0.43 -15.53
CA THR A 62 -5.92 1.65 -16.01
C THR A 62 -6.50 2.52 -14.88
N SER A 63 -6.27 2.14 -13.61
CA SER A 63 -6.82 2.89 -12.49
C SER A 63 -6.23 4.30 -12.35
N ASN A 64 -7.06 5.27 -11.97
CA ASN A 64 -6.64 6.64 -11.70
C ASN A 64 -6.24 6.87 -10.24
N LEU A 65 -6.62 5.97 -9.35
CA LEU A 65 -6.40 6.07 -7.91
C LEU A 65 -5.74 4.79 -7.41
N GLY A 66 -4.66 4.97 -6.66
CA GLY A 66 -3.96 3.92 -5.93
C GLY A 66 -3.87 4.26 -4.45
N LEU A 67 -3.90 3.24 -3.60
CA LEU A 67 -3.73 3.35 -2.16
C LEU A 67 -2.68 2.32 -1.73
N GLY A 68 -1.59 2.78 -1.12
CA GLY A 68 -0.65 1.92 -0.41
C GLY A 68 -0.97 1.91 1.08
N ILE A 69 -0.84 0.76 1.75
CA ILE A 69 -1.08 0.65 3.20
C ILE A 69 0.05 -0.13 3.86
N ILE A 70 0.60 0.41 4.95
CA ILE A 70 1.56 -0.25 5.83
C ILE A 70 0.85 -0.73 7.07
N ILE A 71 1.00 -2.02 7.38
CA ILE A 71 0.40 -2.66 8.55
C ILE A 71 1.51 -3.35 9.34
N ASP A 72 1.59 -3.09 10.64
CA ASP A 72 2.46 -3.84 11.54
C ASP A 72 2.04 -5.32 11.57
N ILE A 73 2.97 -6.24 11.33
CA ILE A 73 2.68 -7.67 11.29
C ILE A 73 2.29 -8.24 12.66
N LEU A 74 2.76 -7.63 13.76
CA LEU A 74 2.54 -8.13 15.11
C LEU A 74 1.19 -7.67 15.68
N SER A 75 0.92 -6.37 15.63
CA SER A 75 -0.32 -5.80 16.17
C SER A 75 -1.49 -5.82 15.17
N GLY A 76 -1.19 -5.93 13.87
CA GLY A 76 -2.19 -5.80 12.80
C GLY A 76 -2.77 -4.38 12.68
N LEU A 77 -2.10 -3.38 13.27
CA LEU A 77 -2.49 -1.97 13.16
C LEU A 77 -1.93 -1.34 11.89
N VAL A 78 -2.73 -0.47 11.27
CA VAL A 78 -2.26 0.37 10.17
C VAL A 78 -1.34 1.42 10.75
N LEU A 79 -0.10 1.45 10.27
CA LEU A 79 0.92 2.42 10.69
C LEU A 79 0.90 3.66 9.81
N ASP A 80 0.75 3.47 8.49
CA ASP A 80 0.73 4.55 7.51
C ASP A 80 -0.07 4.12 6.27
N PHE A 81 -0.54 5.10 5.49
CA PHE A 81 -1.15 4.90 4.18
C PHE A 81 -0.90 6.10 3.27
N GLU A 82 -0.84 5.87 1.96
CA GLU A 82 -0.66 6.93 0.97
C GLU A 82 -1.62 6.76 -0.20
N VAL A 83 -2.30 7.85 -0.58
CA VAL A 83 -3.25 7.88 -1.69
C VAL A 83 -2.62 8.60 -2.86
N LEU A 84 -2.45 7.90 -3.98
CA LEU A 84 -1.96 8.47 -5.22
C LEU A 84 -3.07 8.62 -6.24
N SER A 85 -3.10 9.75 -6.92
CA SER A 85 -4.07 10.11 -7.93
C SER A 85 -3.40 10.66 -9.18
N LYS A 86 -3.79 10.12 -10.33
CA LYS A 86 -3.51 10.68 -11.66
C LYS A 86 -4.58 11.64 -12.14
N TYR A 87 -5.62 11.83 -11.34
CA TYR A 87 -6.84 12.51 -11.74
C TYR A 87 -7.18 13.63 -10.78
N CYS A 88 -7.44 14.80 -11.34
CA CYS A 88 -8.12 15.88 -10.63
C CYS A 88 -9.30 16.32 -11.49
N HIS A 89 -10.50 16.34 -10.91
CA HIS A 89 -11.70 16.74 -11.64
C HIS A 89 -11.60 18.20 -12.09
N ASN A 90 -11.08 19.05 -11.20
CA ASN A 90 -10.90 20.48 -11.43
C ASN A 90 -9.88 20.76 -12.53
N CYS A 91 -8.91 19.88 -12.80
CA CYS A 91 -8.04 19.97 -13.98
C CYS A 91 -8.73 19.54 -15.28
N VAL A 92 -9.57 18.50 -15.20
CA VAL A 92 -10.15 17.87 -16.40
C VAL A 92 -11.24 18.71 -17.03
N VAL A 93 -12.02 19.44 -16.24
CA VAL A 93 -13.10 20.29 -16.74
C VAL A 93 -12.54 21.48 -17.56
N PRO A 94 -11.66 22.35 -17.03
CA PRO A 94 -11.06 23.43 -17.81
C PRO A 94 -10.21 22.94 -18.98
N GLY A 95 -9.51 21.81 -18.83
CA GLY A 95 -8.74 21.23 -19.93
C GLY A 95 -9.62 20.79 -21.10
N ARG A 96 -10.87 20.37 -20.83
CA ARG A 96 -11.87 20.06 -21.85
C ARG A 96 -12.49 21.32 -22.44
N ASP A 97 -12.86 22.28 -21.59
CA ASP A 97 -13.68 23.42 -21.99
C ASP A 97 -12.86 24.54 -22.65
N MET A 98 -11.65 24.81 -22.14
CA MET A 98 -10.72 25.81 -22.70
C MET A 98 -9.76 25.21 -23.72
N GLY A 99 -9.44 23.92 -23.58
CA GLY A 99 -8.42 23.22 -24.37
C GLY A 99 -7.03 23.30 -23.72
N VAL A 100 -6.36 22.16 -23.61
CA VAL A 100 -5.09 22.01 -22.86
C VAL A 100 -3.90 22.79 -23.46
N ASP A 101 -3.97 23.16 -24.73
CA ASP A 101 -2.88 23.84 -25.44
C ASP A 101 -2.95 25.38 -25.35
N TRP A 102 -3.98 25.92 -24.69
CA TRP A 102 -4.19 27.37 -24.61
C TRP A 102 -3.43 28.00 -23.45
N ALA A 103 -2.91 29.21 -23.68
CA ALA A 103 -2.16 29.97 -22.66
C ALA A 103 -2.98 30.23 -21.39
N GLU A 104 -4.30 30.46 -21.53
CA GLU A 104 -5.22 30.65 -20.41
C GLU A 104 -5.31 29.41 -19.51
N PHE A 105 -5.33 28.21 -20.11
CA PHE A 105 -5.31 26.96 -19.35
C PHE A 105 -4.03 26.82 -18.55
N HIS A 106 -2.86 27.17 -19.11
CA HIS A 106 -1.60 27.10 -18.38
C HIS A 106 -1.51 28.11 -17.22
N ILE A 107 -2.07 29.31 -17.39
CA ILE A 107 -2.16 30.30 -16.30
C ILE A 107 -3.06 29.77 -15.18
N TRP A 108 -4.24 29.27 -15.55
CA TRP A 108 -5.18 28.66 -14.61
C TRP A 108 -4.56 27.45 -13.89
N GLN A 109 -3.91 26.54 -14.62
CA GLN A 109 -3.29 25.33 -14.08
C GLN A 109 -2.20 25.65 -13.04
N LYS A 110 -1.40 26.69 -13.30
CA LYS A 110 -0.42 27.17 -12.31
C LYS A 110 -1.09 27.70 -11.04
N GLY A 111 -2.20 28.41 -11.16
CA GLY A 111 -2.98 28.89 -10.02
C GLY A 111 -3.67 27.76 -9.24
N HIS A 112 -4.02 26.66 -9.91
CA HIS A 112 -4.65 25.50 -9.30
C HIS A 112 -3.68 24.49 -8.66
N ALA A 113 -2.36 24.68 -8.82
CA ALA A 113 -1.36 23.70 -8.40
C ALA A 113 -1.49 23.27 -6.92
N ASP A 114 -1.79 24.21 -6.01
CA ASP A 114 -1.94 23.96 -4.58
C ASP A 114 -3.26 23.27 -4.20
N GLU A 115 -4.26 23.29 -5.09
CA GLU A 115 -5.57 22.66 -4.91
C GLU A 115 -5.74 21.39 -5.75
N CYS A 116 -4.68 20.99 -6.45
CA CYS A 116 -4.74 19.89 -7.40
C CYS A 116 -4.76 18.54 -6.68
N ASP A 117 -5.85 17.78 -6.85
CA ASP A 117 -5.95 16.41 -6.31
C ASP A 117 -5.00 15.42 -6.99
N LYS A 118 -4.44 15.77 -8.15
CA LYS A 118 -3.49 14.92 -8.88
C LYS A 118 -2.10 15.10 -8.28
N ASN A 119 -1.58 14.04 -7.69
CA ASN A 119 -0.25 14.00 -7.05
C ASN A 119 0.70 12.96 -7.68
N PHE A 120 0.30 12.33 -8.79
CA PHE A 120 1.11 11.31 -9.46
C PHE A 120 0.95 11.33 -10.98
N ASP A 121 2.07 11.23 -11.71
CA ASP A 121 2.13 11.27 -13.17
C ASP A 121 2.54 9.93 -13.83
N GLY A 122 2.85 8.90 -13.04
CA GLY A 122 3.32 7.61 -13.55
C GLY A 122 2.21 6.64 -13.97
N THR A 123 2.60 5.39 -14.25
CA THR A 123 1.65 4.31 -14.56
C THR A 123 0.93 3.82 -13.30
N SER A 124 -0.27 3.25 -13.44
CA SER A 124 -1.02 2.73 -12.28
C SER A 124 -0.23 1.66 -11.51
N GLY A 125 0.55 0.82 -12.21
CA GLY A 125 1.42 -0.17 -11.57
C GLY A 125 2.61 0.45 -10.82
N ALA A 126 3.06 1.65 -11.20
CA ALA A 126 4.13 2.35 -10.49
C ALA A 126 3.65 3.06 -9.21
N MET A 127 2.34 3.27 -9.04
CA MET A 127 1.77 3.87 -7.83
C MET A 127 2.14 3.08 -6.57
N GLU A 128 2.12 1.75 -6.64
CA GLU A 128 2.46 0.91 -5.49
C GLU A 128 3.90 1.18 -4.99
N MET A 129 4.87 1.25 -5.91
CA MET A 129 6.26 1.53 -5.54
C MET A 129 6.43 2.96 -5.02
N HIS A 130 5.74 3.93 -5.64
CA HIS A 130 5.86 5.34 -5.27
C HIS A 130 5.19 5.65 -3.92
N ALA A 131 4.04 5.05 -3.64
CA ALA A 131 3.36 5.15 -2.36
C ALA A 131 4.25 4.59 -1.24
N ALA A 132 4.84 3.41 -1.46
CA ALA A 132 5.79 2.83 -0.52
C ALA A 132 6.95 3.78 -0.24
N LEU A 133 7.57 4.34 -1.27
CA LEU A 133 8.69 5.28 -1.14
C LEU A 133 8.34 6.50 -0.26
N ILE A 134 7.16 7.09 -0.47
CA ILE A 134 6.69 8.24 0.33
C ILE A 134 6.57 7.85 1.81
N MET A 135 5.86 6.75 2.10
CA MET A 135 5.64 6.29 3.47
C MET A 135 6.94 5.88 4.17
N TRP A 136 7.85 5.20 3.46
CA TRP A 136 9.15 4.81 4.00
C TRP A 136 10.04 6.01 4.31
N ARG A 137 9.97 7.09 3.52
CA ARG A 137 10.75 8.31 3.76
C ARG A 137 10.28 9.09 4.98
N ARG A 138 8.97 9.15 5.21
CA ARG A 138 8.38 9.90 6.34
C ARG A 138 8.22 9.09 7.63
N SER A 139 8.50 7.78 7.60
CA SER A 139 8.32 6.86 8.74
C SER A 139 9.01 7.34 10.02
N ILE A 140 10.25 7.80 9.89
CA ILE A 140 11.06 8.28 11.03
C ILE A 140 10.59 9.67 11.48
N SER A 141 10.36 10.60 10.54
CA SER A 141 9.95 11.97 10.87
C SER A 141 8.57 12.04 11.51
N ASP A 142 7.62 11.26 10.99
CA ASP A 142 6.21 11.37 11.35
C ASP A 142 5.83 10.36 12.44
N GLY A 143 6.47 9.19 12.43
CA GLY A 143 6.11 8.05 13.29
C GLY A 143 7.19 7.62 14.28
N GLN A 144 8.43 8.13 14.17
CA GLN A 144 9.60 7.66 14.94
C GLN A 144 9.83 6.14 14.79
N MET A 145 9.43 5.59 13.64
CA MET A 145 9.54 4.18 13.31
C MET A 145 10.41 3.99 12.08
N ARG A 146 11.10 2.87 12.02
CA ARG A 146 11.89 2.46 10.86
C ARG A 146 11.43 1.08 10.42
N PHE A 147 10.98 0.97 9.18
CA PHE A 147 10.47 -0.29 8.63
C PHE A 147 11.62 -1.16 8.11
N VAL A 148 12.12 -2.06 8.94
CA VAL A 148 13.33 -2.86 8.66
C VAL A 148 13.04 -4.21 8.00
N SER A 149 11.83 -4.75 8.17
CA SER A 149 11.41 -5.99 7.49
C SER A 149 10.08 -5.76 6.77
N MET A 150 9.96 -6.26 5.55
CA MET A 150 8.77 -6.20 4.73
C MET A 150 8.27 -7.61 4.39
N LEU A 151 7.12 -7.98 4.95
CA LEU A 151 6.38 -9.17 4.57
C LEU A 151 5.60 -8.89 3.29
N SER A 152 5.96 -9.57 2.20
CA SER A 152 5.31 -9.39 0.90
C SER A 152 5.06 -10.71 0.16
N ASP A 153 4.32 -10.61 -0.95
CA ASP A 153 4.26 -11.69 -1.93
C ASP A 153 5.61 -11.81 -2.68
N GLY A 154 5.86 -12.95 -3.34
CA GLY A 154 7.22 -13.36 -3.68
C GLY A 154 7.91 -12.65 -4.84
N ASP A 155 7.19 -11.98 -5.73
CA ASP A 155 7.80 -10.98 -6.63
C ASP A 155 7.36 -9.60 -6.19
N SER A 156 8.28 -8.83 -5.60
CA SER A 156 7.99 -7.49 -5.10
C SER A 156 8.95 -6.49 -5.70
N LYS A 157 8.51 -5.88 -6.82
CA LYS A 157 9.19 -4.71 -7.41
C LYS A 157 9.33 -3.58 -6.39
N THR A 158 8.35 -3.44 -5.50
CA THR A 158 8.37 -2.50 -4.38
C THR A 158 9.56 -2.73 -3.46
N PHE A 159 9.83 -3.98 -3.02
CA PHE A 159 11.00 -4.27 -2.19
C PHE A 159 12.32 -3.89 -2.86
N GLN A 160 12.48 -4.29 -4.13
CA GLN A 160 13.69 -3.96 -4.89
C GLN A 160 13.85 -2.45 -5.01
N PHE A 161 12.77 -1.74 -5.35
CA PHE A 161 12.75 -0.30 -5.48
C PHE A 161 13.14 0.41 -4.17
N LEU A 162 12.61 -0.01 -3.03
CA LEU A 162 12.97 0.55 -1.72
C LEU A 162 14.45 0.28 -1.37
N SER A 163 14.93 -0.93 -1.64
CA SER A 163 16.31 -1.34 -1.39
C SER A 163 17.30 -0.52 -2.22
N ASP A 164 17.00 -0.31 -3.51
CA ASP A 164 17.84 0.46 -4.42
C ASP A 164 17.91 1.95 -4.02
N ASN A 165 16.81 2.48 -3.48
CA ASN A 165 16.74 3.87 -3.00
C ASN A 165 17.44 4.11 -1.65
N LYS A 166 17.89 3.06 -0.93
CA LYS A 166 18.60 3.15 0.35
C LYS A 166 17.95 4.13 1.34
N ILE A 167 16.65 3.98 1.58
CA ILE A 167 15.82 4.95 2.33
C ILE A 167 16.43 5.35 3.68
N TYR A 168 17.01 4.39 4.40
CA TYR A 168 17.59 4.60 5.72
C TYR A 168 19.13 4.68 5.71
N GLY A 169 19.74 4.96 4.54
CA GLY A 169 21.19 5.02 4.36
C GLY A 169 21.81 3.68 3.95
N SER A 170 23.15 3.63 3.89
CA SER A 170 23.92 2.43 3.52
C SER A 170 23.93 1.34 4.59
N ASP A 171 23.74 1.75 5.83
CA ASP A 171 24.02 0.89 7.00
C ASP A 171 22.81 0.04 7.38
N ILE A 172 21.61 0.49 7.00
CA ILE A 172 20.37 -0.21 7.26
C ILE A 172 19.82 -0.79 5.96
N LYS A 173 19.64 -2.11 5.95
CA LYS A 173 19.01 -2.85 4.86
C LYS A 173 17.60 -3.25 5.27
N ILE A 174 16.68 -3.13 4.31
CA ILE A 174 15.34 -3.68 4.47
C ILE A 174 15.43 -5.17 4.14
N GLU A 175 14.93 -6.01 5.04
CA GLU A 175 14.80 -7.45 4.84
C GLU A 175 13.45 -7.78 4.22
N LYS A 176 13.41 -8.79 3.34
CA LYS A 176 12.17 -9.28 2.74
C LYS A 176 11.79 -10.60 3.37
N GLU A 177 10.56 -10.68 3.84
CA GLU A 177 9.93 -11.91 4.29
C GLU A 177 8.88 -12.39 3.29
N GLU A 178 8.82 -13.71 3.09
CA GLU A 178 7.93 -14.35 2.13
C GLU A 178 6.61 -14.77 2.80
N CYS A 179 5.48 -14.39 2.20
CA CYS A 179 4.18 -14.81 2.68
C CYS A 179 4.02 -16.35 2.63
N LEU A 180 3.59 -16.98 3.73
CA LEU A 180 3.32 -18.43 3.78
C LEU A 180 2.33 -18.89 2.69
N ASN A 181 1.34 -18.06 2.38
CA ASN A 181 0.39 -18.35 1.29
C ASN A 181 1.08 -18.39 -0.07
N TYR A 182 2.08 -17.55 -0.30
CA TYR A 182 2.87 -17.59 -1.52
C TYR A 182 3.67 -18.88 -1.63
N ILE A 183 4.36 -19.27 -0.54
CA ILE A 183 5.13 -20.52 -0.48
C ILE A 183 4.23 -21.70 -0.81
N ALA A 184 3.03 -21.76 -0.22
CA ALA A 184 2.05 -22.81 -0.49
C ALA A 184 1.57 -22.81 -1.95
N LYS A 185 1.24 -21.63 -2.53
CA LYS A 185 0.86 -21.49 -3.94
C LYS A 185 1.97 -21.99 -4.87
N ARG A 186 3.22 -21.60 -4.60
CA ARG A 186 4.39 -21.98 -5.39
C ARG A 186 4.61 -23.49 -5.37
N LEU A 187 4.57 -24.10 -4.18
CA LEU A 187 4.66 -25.56 -4.01
C LEU A 187 3.54 -26.27 -4.79
N GLY A 188 2.30 -25.80 -4.65
CA GLY A 188 1.15 -26.38 -5.36
C GLY A 188 1.29 -26.29 -6.88
N THR A 189 1.83 -25.19 -7.41
CA THR A 189 2.12 -25.03 -8.85
C THR A 189 3.20 -26.01 -9.31
N SER A 190 4.30 -26.13 -8.56
CA SER A 190 5.37 -27.08 -8.87
C SER A 190 4.87 -28.53 -8.93
N LEU A 191 4.03 -28.94 -7.98
CA LEU A 191 3.43 -30.27 -7.95
C LEU A 191 2.51 -30.52 -9.16
N ARG A 192 1.65 -29.55 -9.50
CA ARG A 192 0.78 -29.67 -10.70
C ARG A 192 1.57 -29.78 -11.99
N ASN A 193 2.67 -29.02 -12.11
CA ASN A 193 3.55 -29.09 -13.29
C ASN A 193 4.20 -30.47 -13.41
N LYS A 194 4.69 -31.04 -12.30
CA LYS A 194 5.20 -32.41 -12.28
C LYS A 194 4.14 -33.43 -12.71
N VAL A 195 2.92 -33.34 -12.20
CA VAL A 195 1.83 -34.24 -12.62
C VAL A 195 1.53 -34.11 -14.12
N LYS A 196 1.57 -32.90 -14.69
CA LYS A 196 1.39 -32.69 -16.14
C LYS A 196 2.52 -33.32 -16.97
N GLU A 197 3.78 -33.10 -16.58
CA GLU A 197 4.95 -33.72 -17.23
C GLU A 197 4.83 -35.25 -17.27
N TRP A 198 4.36 -35.85 -16.17
CA TRP A 198 4.14 -37.30 -16.09
C TRP A 198 2.99 -37.77 -16.98
N LYS A 199 1.90 -37.01 -17.10
CA LYS A 199 0.75 -37.37 -17.94
C LYS A 199 1.04 -37.30 -19.44
N VAL A 200 1.95 -36.41 -19.87
CA VAL A 200 2.34 -36.25 -21.28
C VAL A 200 3.29 -37.37 -21.75
N LYS A 201 3.96 -38.07 -20.82
CA LYS A 201 4.88 -39.18 -21.12
C LYS A 201 4.17 -40.54 -21.29
N LYS A 202 2.85 -40.59 -21.25
CA LYS A 202 2.02 -41.77 -21.54
C LYS A 202 1.36 -41.59 -22.90
#